data_AF-A0A922M042-F1
#
_entry.id   AF-A0A922M042-F1
#
_cell.length_a   1.000
_cell.length_b   1.000
_cell.length_c   1.000
_cell.angle_alpha   90.00
_cell.angle_beta   90.00
_cell.angle_gamma   90.00
#
_symmetry.space_group_name_H-M   'P 1'
#
loop_
_entity.id
_entity.type
_entity.pdbx_description
1 polymer ?
#
loop_
_entity_poly.entity_id
_entity_poly.type
_entity_poly.pdbx_seq_one_letter_code
_entity_poly.pdbx_strand_id
1 'polypeptide(L)'
;MGSHGPTIIKASFQTKKEGISMNVIQCYAPTNDYNEDAKDQFYNRLQSIIETCPTKDLTILMGDFNAKVGTDNTGYEDIMGRQGPGERNENGERFANLCAFNKLVIGGTIFPYKRIHKTTWTSPDHYTQNQIDHIYINKTFRRTIEDVRTKRGADIASDHHLLVAKMKLKLKKHWTMGRTHIEESTQLHHKLSPHMESSRSSEEKRKTKEHITPRNGDRHEKSGQELDGTRKEGPGQSELENGGRRPMLHWE
;
A
#
# COMPACT_ATOMS: atom_id res chain seq x y z
N MET A 1 -1.86 -31.73 0.61
CA MET A 1 -1.77 -30.40 -0.03
C MET A 1 -3.04 -29.64 0.34
N GLY A 2 -2.90 -28.50 1.03
CA GLY A 2 -4.02 -27.78 1.63
C GLY A 2 -5.04 -27.31 0.59
N SER A 3 -6.32 -27.55 0.90
CA SER A 3 -7.51 -27.38 0.07
C SER A 3 -7.95 -25.91 -0.14
N HIS A 4 -7.01 -24.98 -0.25
CA HIS A 4 -7.35 -23.57 -0.42
C HIS A 4 -7.16 -23.16 -1.88
N GLY A 5 -8.26 -22.79 -2.53
CA GLY A 5 -8.24 -22.26 -3.88
C GLY A 5 -7.53 -20.89 -3.95
N PRO A 6 -7.32 -20.38 -5.17
CA PRO A 6 -6.73 -19.07 -5.38
C PRO A 6 -7.46 -17.99 -4.58
N THR A 7 -6.70 -17.18 -3.84
CA THR A 7 -7.26 -16.25 -2.85
C THR A 7 -6.64 -14.87 -3.01
N ILE A 8 -7.45 -13.82 -2.84
CA ILE A 8 -7.01 -12.43 -2.81
C ILE A 8 -7.64 -11.74 -1.60
N ILE A 9 -6.81 -11.14 -0.76
CA ILE A 9 -7.21 -10.34 0.40
C ILE A 9 -6.65 -8.93 0.22
N LYS A 10 -7.49 -7.91 0.38
CA LYS A 10 -7.06 -6.51 0.38
C LYS A 10 -7.36 -5.88 1.74
N ALA A 11 -6.37 -5.18 2.28
CA ALA A 11 -6.54 -4.30 3.42
C ALA A 11 -6.05 -2.89 3.07
N SER A 12 -6.76 -1.87 3.54
CA SER A 12 -6.43 -0.46 3.31
C SER A 12 -6.27 0.25 4.65
N PHE A 13 -5.21 1.04 4.77
CA PHE A 13 -4.80 1.73 5.98
C PHE A 13 -4.60 3.22 5.68
N GLN A 14 -5.13 4.09 6.54
CA GLN A 14 -4.88 5.53 6.44
C GLN A 14 -3.48 5.85 6.96
N THR A 15 -2.72 6.66 6.22
CA THR A 15 -1.41 7.11 6.71
C THR A 15 -1.56 8.39 7.53
N LYS A 16 -0.50 8.74 8.29
CA LYS A 16 -0.44 10.03 9.01
C LYS A 16 -0.41 11.24 8.08
N LYS A 17 -0.16 11.06 6.78
CA LYS A 17 -0.25 12.13 5.80
C LYS A 17 -1.63 12.09 5.18
N GLU A 18 -2.38 13.17 5.39
CA GLU A 18 -3.71 13.33 4.82
C GLU A 18 -3.70 13.13 3.30
N GLY A 19 -4.72 12.43 2.81
CA GLY A 19 -4.92 12.16 1.40
C GLY A 19 -4.00 11.09 0.79
N ILE A 20 -3.17 10.41 1.60
CA ILE A 20 -2.40 9.22 1.21
C ILE A 20 -2.81 8.02 2.07
N SER A 21 -3.27 6.96 1.41
CA SER A 21 -3.53 5.66 2.01
C SER A 21 -2.41 4.65 1.67
N MET A 22 -2.41 3.54 2.40
CA MET A 22 -1.60 2.35 2.12
C MET A 22 -2.54 1.18 1.86
N ASN A 23 -2.37 0.51 0.73
CA ASN A 23 -3.11 -0.69 0.35
C ASN A 23 -2.15 -1.89 0.41
N VAL A 24 -2.57 -2.95 1.08
CA VAL A 24 -1.87 -4.24 1.10
C VAL A 24 -2.79 -5.26 0.45
N ILE A 25 -2.35 -5.83 -0.66
CA ILE A 25 -3.04 -6.90 -1.38
C ILE A 25 -2.20 -8.15 -1.20
N GLN A 26 -2.75 -9.14 -0.51
CA GLN A 26 -2.14 -10.44 -0.32
C GLN A 26 -2.81 -11.46 -1.25
N CYS A 27 -1.99 -12.28 -1.91
CA CYS A 27 -2.42 -13.24 -2.90
C CYS A 27 -1.89 -14.64 -2.58
N TYR A 28 -2.72 -15.63 -2.90
CA TYR A 28 -2.32 -17.00 -3.18
C TYR A 28 -2.80 -17.32 -4.59
N ALA A 29 -1.89 -17.33 -5.56
CA ALA A 29 -2.22 -17.51 -6.97
C ALA A 29 -2.33 -18.99 -7.34
N PRO A 30 -3.07 -19.35 -8.40
CA PRO A 30 -3.13 -20.71 -8.89
C PRO A 30 -1.75 -21.25 -9.29
N THR A 31 -1.52 -22.55 -9.09
CA THR A 31 -0.30 -23.21 -9.58
C THR A 31 -0.32 -23.32 -11.11
N ASN A 32 0.81 -23.68 -11.73
CA ASN A 32 0.89 -23.88 -13.18
C ASN A 32 -0.06 -24.99 -13.68
N ASP A 33 -0.45 -25.94 -12.82
CA ASP A 33 -1.30 -27.07 -13.20
C ASP A 33 -2.81 -26.74 -13.21
N TYR A 34 -3.18 -25.53 -12.76
CA TYR A 34 -4.55 -25.05 -12.94
C TYR A 34 -4.85 -24.83 -14.43
N ASN A 35 -6.11 -25.00 -14.82
CA ASN A 35 -6.55 -24.65 -16.16
C ASN A 35 -6.39 -23.13 -16.42
N GLU A 36 -6.24 -22.76 -17.69
CA GLU A 36 -5.98 -21.38 -18.10
C GLU A 36 -7.13 -20.44 -17.72
N ASP A 37 -8.39 -20.88 -17.84
CA ASP A 37 -9.56 -20.07 -17.47
C ASP A 37 -9.54 -19.66 -15.99
N ALA A 38 -9.14 -20.56 -15.09
CA ALA A 38 -9.02 -20.27 -13.66
C ALA A 38 -7.88 -19.29 -13.38
N LYS A 39 -6.76 -19.40 -14.11
CA LYS A 39 -5.67 -18.42 -14.03
C LYS A 39 -6.13 -17.05 -14.52
N ASP A 40 -6.79 -16.99 -15.66
CA ASP A 40 -7.29 -15.75 -16.24
C ASP A 40 -8.31 -15.07 -15.32
N GLN A 41 -9.25 -15.82 -14.76
CA GLN A 41 -10.21 -15.30 -13.78
C GLN A 41 -9.51 -14.70 -12.55
N PHE A 42 -8.47 -15.37 -12.04
CA PHE A 42 -7.69 -14.87 -10.91
C PHE A 42 -6.98 -13.55 -11.27
N TYR A 43 -6.24 -13.51 -12.38
CA TYR A 43 -5.48 -12.33 -12.78
C TYR A 43 -6.38 -11.15 -13.18
N ASN A 44 -7.53 -11.41 -13.83
CA ASN A 44 -8.52 -10.38 -14.13
C ASN A 44 -9.10 -9.77 -12.85
N ARG A 45 -9.45 -10.61 -11.86
CA ARG A 45 -9.93 -10.12 -10.56
C ARG A 45 -8.85 -9.31 -9.84
N LEU A 46 -7.61 -9.78 -9.86
CA LEU A 46 -6.48 -9.06 -9.27
C LEU A 46 -6.26 -7.70 -9.94
N GLN A 47 -6.32 -7.66 -11.27
CA GLN A 47 -6.22 -6.43 -12.07
C GLN A 47 -7.26 -5.40 -11.63
N SER A 48 -8.54 -5.79 -11.56
CA SER A 48 -9.61 -4.89 -11.11
C SER A 48 -9.37 -4.35 -9.69
N ILE A 49 -8.85 -5.18 -8.78
CA ILE A 49 -8.52 -4.74 -7.41
C ILE A 49 -7.38 -3.72 -7.42
N ILE A 50 -6.33 -3.94 -8.23
CA ILE A 50 -5.22 -3.01 -8.36
C ILE A 50 -5.70 -1.66 -8.94
N GLU A 51 -6.60 -1.68 -9.92
CA GLU A 51 -7.19 -0.46 -10.51
C GLU A 51 -7.97 0.39 -9.50
N THR A 52 -8.54 -0.22 -8.46
CA THR A 52 -9.19 0.53 -7.37
C THR A 52 -8.21 1.27 -6.46
N CYS A 53 -6.89 1.05 -6.60
CA CYS A 53 -5.87 1.65 -5.75
C CYS A 53 -5.27 2.90 -6.43
N PRO A 54 -5.46 4.12 -5.89
CA PRO A 54 -4.92 5.33 -6.50
C PRO A 54 -3.39 5.31 -6.59
N THR A 55 -2.83 5.81 -7.69
CA THR A 55 -1.38 5.85 -7.91
C THR A 55 -0.60 6.74 -6.92
N LYS A 56 -1.31 7.69 -6.28
CA LYS A 56 -0.80 8.54 -5.19
C LYS A 56 -0.65 7.79 -3.85
N ASP A 57 -1.37 6.68 -3.70
CA ASP A 57 -1.33 5.85 -2.50
C ASP A 57 -0.22 4.82 -2.61
N LEU A 58 0.27 4.34 -1.47
CA LEU A 58 1.19 3.22 -1.44
C LEU A 58 0.39 1.94 -1.71
N THR A 59 0.80 1.17 -2.71
CA THR A 59 0.26 -0.17 -2.95
C THR A 59 1.37 -1.19 -2.78
N ILE A 60 1.16 -2.11 -1.84
CA ILE A 60 1.98 -3.31 -1.66
C ILE A 60 1.17 -4.50 -2.13
N LEU A 61 1.68 -5.20 -3.14
CA LEU A 61 1.16 -6.50 -3.54
C LEU A 61 2.14 -7.56 -3.00
N MET A 62 1.63 -8.62 -2.38
CA MET A 62 2.49 -9.64 -1.78
C MET A 62 1.83 -11.02 -1.74
N GLY A 63 2.64 -12.04 -1.53
CA GLY A 63 2.16 -13.41 -1.30
C GLY A 63 2.79 -14.40 -2.26
N ASP A 64 2.21 -15.60 -2.32
CA ASP A 64 2.66 -16.69 -3.17
C ASP A 64 1.95 -16.60 -4.52
N PHE A 65 2.73 -16.33 -5.56
CA PHE A 65 2.22 -16.21 -6.93
C PHE A 65 2.45 -17.46 -7.77
N ASN A 66 3.09 -18.51 -7.21
CA ASN A 66 3.51 -19.67 -7.99
C ASN A 66 4.31 -19.28 -9.27
N ALA A 67 4.99 -18.14 -9.22
CA ALA A 67 5.54 -17.44 -10.38
C ALA A 67 7.06 -17.31 -10.23
N LYS A 68 7.82 -17.86 -11.20
CA LYS A 68 9.25 -17.66 -11.31
C LYS A 68 9.48 -16.57 -12.33
N VAL A 69 9.98 -15.42 -11.89
CA VAL A 69 10.21 -14.27 -12.79
C VAL A 69 11.57 -14.32 -13.48
N GLY A 70 12.55 -15.01 -12.88
CA GLY A 70 13.88 -15.26 -13.45
C GLY A 70 14.87 -14.08 -13.36
N THR A 71 16.01 -14.21 -14.03
CA THR A 71 17.06 -13.18 -14.10
C THR A 71 16.90 -12.24 -15.30
N ASP A 72 16.35 -12.74 -16.40
CA ASP A 72 16.12 -11.94 -17.60
C ASP A 72 15.11 -10.83 -17.29
N ASN A 73 15.44 -9.59 -17.65
CA ASN A 73 14.58 -8.43 -17.46
C ASN A 73 14.34 -7.65 -18.76
N THR A 74 14.66 -8.23 -19.93
CA THR A 74 14.44 -7.58 -21.22
C THR A 74 12.96 -7.25 -21.41
N GLY A 75 12.65 -5.97 -21.63
CA GLY A 75 11.29 -5.44 -21.74
C GLY A 75 10.59 -5.16 -20.39
N TYR A 76 11.25 -5.44 -19.27
CA TYR A 76 10.75 -5.26 -17.90
C TYR A 76 11.72 -4.45 -17.02
N GLU A 77 12.69 -3.76 -17.61
CA GLU A 77 13.78 -3.06 -16.92
C GLU A 77 13.27 -2.03 -15.91
N ASP A 78 12.11 -1.47 -16.22
CA ASP A 78 11.43 -0.45 -15.42
C ASP A 78 10.84 -0.97 -14.11
N ILE A 79 10.56 -2.27 -14.03
CA ILE A 79 9.86 -2.91 -12.92
C ILE A 79 10.66 -4.04 -12.28
N MET A 80 11.68 -4.56 -12.94
CA MET A 80 12.41 -5.75 -12.52
C MET A 80 13.93 -5.57 -12.65
N GLY A 81 14.65 -6.00 -11.61
CA GLY A 81 16.10 -6.14 -11.66
C GLY A 81 16.55 -7.53 -12.10
N ARG A 82 17.86 -7.72 -12.22
CA ARG A 82 18.47 -8.98 -12.70
C ARG A 82 18.86 -9.94 -11.57
N GLN A 83 18.22 -9.85 -10.40
CA GLN A 83 18.59 -10.64 -9.23
C GLN A 83 17.65 -11.82 -8.96
N GLY A 84 16.53 -11.93 -9.69
CA GLY A 84 15.63 -13.08 -9.58
C GLY A 84 16.33 -14.38 -10.01
N PRO A 85 16.19 -15.49 -9.26
CA PRO A 85 16.88 -16.74 -9.58
C PRO A 85 16.15 -17.55 -10.65
N GLY A 86 16.93 -18.28 -11.46
CA GLY A 86 16.41 -19.26 -12.43
C GLY A 86 15.80 -18.62 -13.67
N GLU A 87 15.05 -19.44 -14.40
CA GLU A 87 14.35 -19.05 -15.63
C GLU A 87 12.90 -18.71 -15.36
N ARG A 88 12.34 -17.84 -16.21
CA ARG A 88 10.95 -17.44 -16.12
C ARG A 88 10.03 -18.59 -16.53
N ASN A 89 8.97 -18.83 -15.76
CA ASN A 89 7.91 -19.77 -16.13
C ASN A 89 6.66 -19.02 -16.64
N GLU A 90 5.66 -19.75 -17.14
CA GLU A 90 4.41 -19.18 -17.67
C GLU A 90 3.68 -18.28 -16.67
N ASN A 91 3.50 -18.75 -15.43
CA ASN A 91 2.99 -17.91 -14.33
C ASN A 91 3.85 -16.67 -14.11
N GLY A 92 5.17 -16.79 -14.23
CA GLY A 92 6.14 -15.71 -14.16
C GLY A 92 5.96 -14.65 -15.24
N GLU A 93 5.62 -15.06 -16.46
CA GLU A 93 5.33 -14.15 -17.57
C GLU A 93 4.02 -13.40 -17.37
N ARG A 94 2.92 -14.13 -17.06
CA ARG A 94 1.62 -13.53 -16.71
C ARG A 94 1.77 -12.52 -15.59
N PHE A 95 2.52 -12.91 -14.57
CA PHE A 95 2.80 -12.09 -13.40
C PHE A 95 3.66 -10.85 -13.74
N ALA A 96 4.73 -11.00 -14.53
CA ALA A 96 5.57 -9.89 -14.95
C ALA A 96 4.81 -8.88 -15.82
N ASN A 97 3.94 -9.36 -16.71
CA ASN A 97 3.06 -8.54 -17.55
C ASN A 97 2.09 -7.70 -16.71
N LEU A 98 1.44 -8.30 -15.71
CA LEU A 98 0.61 -7.58 -14.75
C LEU A 98 1.39 -6.45 -14.07
N CYS A 99 2.62 -6.73 -13.63
CA CYS A 99 3.47 -5.74 -12.98
C CYS A 99 3.90 -4.61 -13.91
N ALA A 100 4.30 -4.93 -15.14
CA ALA A 100 4.66 -3.94 -16.14
C ALA A 100 3.48 -3.00 -16.44
N PHE A 101 2.30 -3.56 -16.68
CA PHE A 101 1.08 -2.81 -16.98
C PHE A 101 0.72 -1.82 -15.85
N ASN A 102 0.79 -2.28 -14.60
CA ASN A 102 0.42 -1.47 -13.43
C ASN A 102 1.59 -0.68 -12.81
N LYS A 103 2.77 -0.69 -13.44
CA LYS A 103 3.99 -0.05 -12.92
C LYS A 103 4.30 -0.49 -11.48
N LEU A 104 4.26 -1.79 -11.22
CA LEU A 104 4.59 -2.41 -9.93
C LEU A 104 6.00 -3.00 -9.98
N VAL A 105 6.88 -2.54 -9.11
CA VAL A 105 8.28 -2.96 -9.05
C VAL A 105 8.42 -4.25 -8.24
N ILE A 106 9.14 -5.24 -8.78
CA ILE A 106 9.40 -6.56 -8.18
C ILE A 106 10.57 -6.52 -7.20
N GLY A 107 10.27 -6.34 -5.91
CA GLY A 107 11.29 -6.11 -4.88
C GLY A 107 12.33 -7.22 -4.77
N GLY A 108 11.92 -8.49 -4.89
CA GLY A 108 12.80 -9.67 -4.78
C GLY A 108 13.86 -9.79 -5.88
N THR A 109 13.79 -8.95 -6.92
CA THR A 109 14.69 -8.99 -8.09
C THR A 109 15.69 -7.84 -8.14
N ILE A 110 15.62 -6.90 -7.20
CA ILE A 110 16.44 -5.67 -7.19
C ILE A 110 17.78 -5.91 -6.47
N PHE A 111 17.76 -6.63 -5.35
CA PHE A 111 18.87 -6.65 -4.41
C PHE A 111 19.85 -7.82 -4.65
N PRO A 112 21.17 -7.56 -4.69
CA PRO A 112 22.16 -8.57 -5.01
C PRO A 112 22.49 -9.46 -3.80
N TYR A 113 21.62 -10.43 -3.53
CA TYR A 113 21.80 -11.41 -2.46
C TYR A 113 22.28 -12.78 -2.93
N LYS A 114 22.84 -13.55 -1.98
CA LYS A 114 23.09 -14.99 -2.17
C LYS A 114 21.76 -15.74 -2.33
N ARG A 115 21.78 -16.85 -3.07
CA ARG A 115 20.58 -17.68 -3.38
C ARG A 115 19.74 -18.02 -2.14
N ILE A 116 20.40 -18.32 -1.01
CA ILE A 116 19.75 -18.63 0.27
C ILE A 116 18.83 -17.51 0.82
N HIS A 117 19.00 -16.28 0.36
CA HIS A 117 18.18 -15.11 0.76
C HIS A 117 17.20 -14.68 -0.34
N LYS A 118 17.13 -15.43 -1.46
CA LYS A 118 16.25 -15.19 -2.60
C LYS A 118 15.19 -16.28 -2.75
N THR A 119 15.56 -17.52 -2.49
CA THR A 119 14.66 -18.67 -2.48
C THR A 119 13.61 -18.50 -1.38
N THR A 120 12.34 -18.72 -1.73
CA THR A 120 11.21 -18.62 -0.79
C THR A 120 10.56 -19.98 -0.56
N TRP A 121 10.71 -20.92 -1.50
CA TRP A 121 10.14 -22.27 -1.38
C TRP A 121 11.21 -23.34 -1.62
N THR A 122 11.15 -24.42 -0.86
CA THR A 122 12.00 -25.60 -1.02
C THR A 122 11.10 -26.83 -1.16
N SER A 123 11.32 -27.65 -2.18
CA SER A 123 10.57 -28.88 -2.38
C SER A 123 10.71 -29.83 -1.19
N PRO A 124 9.74 -30.75 -1.00
CA PRO A 124 9.81 -31.76 0.06
C PRO A 124 11.05 -32.66 -0.02
N ASP A 125 11.59 -32.85 -1.22
CA ASP A 125 12.82 -33.62 -1.46
C ASP A 125 14.12 -32.81 -1.16
N HIS A 126 13.99 -31.53 -0.81
CA HIS A 126 15.06 -30.58 -0.55
C HIS A 126 16.01 -30.26 -1.72
N TYR A 127 15.77 -30.78 -2.92
CA TYR A 127 16.62 -30.54 -4.09
C TYR A 127 16.23 -29.27 -4.83
N THR A 128 14.92 -29.02 -4.99
CA THR A 128 14.40 -27.90 -5.77
C THR A 128 14.14 -26.70 -4.89
N GLN A 129 14.60 -25.53 -5.34
CA GLN A 129 14.49 -24.28 -4.61
C GLN A 129 14.10 -23.16 -5.56
N ASN A 130 12.97 -22.51 -5.26
CA ASN A 130 12.36 -21.51 -6.12
C ASN A 130 12.08 -20.20 -5.37
N GLN A 131 11.96 -19.11 -6.12
CA GLN A 131 11.39 -17.85 -5.64
C GLN A 131 9.99 -17.73 -6.26
N ILE A 132 8.96 -17.97 -5.46
CA ILE A 132 7.55 -17.94 -5.87
C ILE A 132 6.69 -17.04 -4.98
N ASP A 133 7.21 -16.71 -3.80
CA ASP A 133 6.68 -15.67 -2.94
C ASP A 133 7.34 -14.35 -3.30
N HIS A 134 6.55 -13.28 -3.37
CA HIS A 134 7.07 -12.00 -3.81
C HIS A 134 6.42 -10.84 -3.08
N ILE A 135 7.12 -9.70 -3.11
CA ILE A 135 6.64 -8.40 -2.62
C ILE A 135 6.89 -7.37 -3.71
N TYR A 136 5.85 -6.61 -4.02
CA TYR A 136 5.86 -5.56 -5.03
C TYR A 136 5.41 -4.24 -4.46
N ILE A 137 5.86 -3.17 -5.10
CA ILE A 137 5.52 -1.81 -4.72
C ILE A 137 5.28 -0.97 -5.96
N ASN A 138 4.27 -0.10 -5.94
CA ASN A 138 4.05 0.82 -7.06
C ASN A 138 5.29 1.71 -7.30
N LYS A 139 5.62 1.94 -8.57
CA LYS A 139 6.87 2.58 -9.03
C LYS A 139 7.11 3.95 -8.36
N THR A 140 6.05 4.71 -8.10
CA THR A 140 6.09 5.99 -7.37
C THR A 140 6.77 5.86 -6.01
N PHE A 141 6.54 4.75 -5.30
CA PHE A 141 7.09 4.47 -3.97
C PHE A 141 8.30 3.54 -4.01
N ARG A 142 8.87 3.21 -5.19
CA ARG A 142 10.02 2.29 -5.31
C ARG A 142 11.19 2.64 -4.39
N ARG A 143 11.44 3.94 -4.18
CA ARG A 143 12.56 4.42 -3.33
C ARG A 143 12.32 4.21 -1.83
N THR A 144 11.15 3.74 -1.43
CA THR A 144 10.84 3.42 -0.04
C THR A 144 11.29 2.02 0.34
N ILE A 145 11.48 1.11 -0.63
CA ILE A 145 11.97 -0.24 -0.35
C ILE A 145 13.49 -0.19 -0.17
N GLU A 146 13.96 -0.57 1.03
CA GLU A 146 15.38 -0.58 1.38
C GLU A 146 15.98 -1.97 1.23
N ASP A 147 15.15 -3.02 1.36
CA ASP A 147 15.57 -4.41 1.33
C ASP A 147 14.39 -5.33 1.03
N VAL A 148 14.62 -6.42 0.29
CA VAL A 148 13.72 -7.58 0.18
C VAL A 148 14.54 -8.85 0.22
N ARG A 149 14.30 -9.71 1.22
CA ARG A 149 15.04 -10.96 1.39
C ARG A 149 14.28 -12.00 2.18
N THR A 150 14.60 -13.26 1.90
CA THR A 150 14.17 -14.40 2.71
C THR A 150 14.94 -14.47 4.03
N LYS A 151 14.22 -14.75 5.13
CA LYS A 151 14.77 -15.00 6.47
C LYS A 151 14.78 -16.51 6.77
N ARG A 152 15.91 -17.16 6.48
CA ARG A 152 16.11 -18.61 6.70
C ARG A 152 16.14 -19.04 8.18
N GLY A 153 16.39 -18.12 9.10
CA GLY A 153 16.40 -18.41 10.54
C GLY A 153 15.04 -18.33 11.21
N ALA A 154 13.97 -17.97 10.48
CA ALA A 154 12.62 -18.00 11.01
C ALA A 154 12.09 -19.43 10.90
N ASP A 155 11.78 -20.06 12.03
CA ASP A 155 11.11 -21.36 12.05
C ASP A 155 9.61 -21.15 11.82
N ILE A 156 9.12 -21.62 10.67
CA ILE A 156 7.72 -21.45 10.26
C ILE A 156 7.03 -22.78 9.92
N ALA A 157 7.62 -23.93 10.26
CA ALA A 157 7.06 -25.27 10.03
C ALA A 157 6.39 -25.44 8.65
N SER A 158 7.01 -24.88 7.60
CA SER A 158 6.51 -24.85 6.22
C SER A 158 7.67 -25.10 5.26
N ASP A 159 7.33 -25.59 4.06
CA ASP A 159 8.20 -25.66 2.89
C ASP A 159 8.52 -24.27 2.29
N HIS A 160 7.72 -23.26 2.63
CA HIS A 160 8.02 -21.86 2.38
C HIS A 160 8.94 -21.28 3.47
N HIS A 161 9.57 -20.16 3.14
CA HIS A 161 10.45 -19.38 4.01
C HIS A 161 9.92 -17.95 4.06
N LEU A 162 10.02 -17.33 5.24
CA LEU A 162 9.54 -15.97 5.45
C LEU A 162 10.26 -14.96 4.54
N LEU A 163 9.51 -14.36 3.61
CA LEU A 163 9.96 -13.23 2.80
C LEU A 163 9.68 -11.91 3.52
N VAL A 164 10.69 -11.06 3.66
CA VAL A 164 10.58 -9.77 4.36
C VAL A 164 11.01 -8.64 3.46
N ALA A 165 10.18 -7.59 3.40
CA ALA A 165 10.57 -6.29 2.88
C ALA A 165 10.85 -5.31 4.03
N LYS A 166 11.98 -4.60 3.95
CA LYS A 166 12.27 -3.44 4.80
C LYS A 166 11.91 -2.18 4.03
N MET A 167 11.08 -1.33 4.63
CA MET A 167 10.57 -0.13 3.97
C MET A 167 10.73 1.11 4.85
N LYS A 168 11.10 2.23 4.22
CA LYS A 168 11.16 3.55 4.83
C LYS A 168 10.30 4.54 4.05
N LEU A 169 9.12 4.81 4.58
CA LEU A 169 8.17 5.73 3.96
C LEU A 169 8.64 7.18 4.10
N LYS A 170 8.92 7.82 2.96
CA LYS A 170 9.25 9.25 2.89
C LYS A 170 8.07 10.00 2.26
N LEU A 171 7.09 10.33 3.10
CA LEU A 171 5.93 11.10 2.68
C LEU A 171 6.30 12.60 2.67
N LYS A 172 6.39 13.23 1.49
CA LYS A 172 6.62 14.69 1.39
C LYS A 172 5.47 15.42 2.06
N LYS A 173 5.69 16.26 3.09
CA LYS A 173 4.65 17.20 3.56
C LYS A 173 4.42 18.23 2.45
N HIS A 174 3.22 18.30 1.90
CA HIS A 174 2.82 19.47 1.14
C HIS A 174 2.28 20.47 2.15
N TRP A 175 2.96 21.60 2.31
CA TRP A 175 2.39 22.73 3.01
C TRP A 175 1.34 23.34 2.08
N THR A 176 0.09 23.29 2.47
CA THR A 176 -0.95 24.12 1.87
C THR A 176 -0.62 25.55 2.28
N MET A 177 0.03 26.30 1.40
CA MET A 177 0.18 27.75 1.60
C MET A 177 -1.26 28.29 1.60
N GLY A 178 -1.75 28.69 2.78
CA GLY A 178 -3.04 29.36 2.88
C GLY A 178 -2.98 30.61 2.02
N ARG A 179 -3.62 30.59 0.86
CA ARG A 179 -3.94 31.81 0.12
C ARG A 179 -5.00 32.52 0.93
N THR A 180 -4.58 33.36 1.88
CA THR A 180 -5.42 34.46 2.35
C THR A 180 -5.56 35.42 1.18
N HIS A 181 -6.71 35.38 0.54
CA HIS A 181 -7.14 36.44 -0.37
C HIS A 181 -7.39 37.67 0.52
N ILE A 182 -6.46 38.63 0.51
CA ILE A 182 -6.70 39.95 1.09
C ILE A 182 -7.46 40.71 -0.01
N GLU A 183 -8.75 40.91 0.18
CA GLU A 183 -9.50 41.91 -0.59
C GLU A 183 -9.08 43.29 -0.08
N GLU A 184 -8.29 44.01 -0.88
CA GLU A 184 -8.08 45.44 -0.66
C GLU A 184 -9.34 46.21 -1.11
N SER A 185 -10.12 46.69 -0.15
CA SER A 185 -11.13 47.71 -0.40
C SER A 185 -10.48 49.09 -0.43
N THR A 186 -10.30 49.68 -1.62
CA THR A 186 -9.92 51.09 -1.75
C THR A 186 -11.13 51.99 -1.53
N GLN A 187 -11.14 52.69 -0.39
CA GLN A 187 -11.98 53.88 -0.20
C GLN A 187 -11.17 55.12 -0.59
N LEU A 188 -11.65 55.89 -1.57
CA LEU A 188 -11.24 57.28 -1.77
C LEU A 188 -12.47 58.19 -1.76
N HIS A 189 -12.51 59.06 -0.75
CA HIS A 189 -13.42 60.18 -0.62
C HIS A 189 -12.94 61.36 -1.46
N HIS A 190 -13.81 61.95 -2.30
CA HIS A 190 -13.85 63.39 -2.54
C HIS A 190 -15.26 63.84 -2.99
N LYS A 191 -15.81 64.86 -2.32
CA LYS A 191 -17.12 65.51 -2.58
C LYS A 191 -16.98 66.67 -3.58
N LEU A 192 -17.95 66.84 -4.49
CA LEU A 192 -18.94 67.94 -4.58
C LEU A 192 -19.71 67.91 -5.94
N SER A 193 -21.05 68.01 -5.86
CA SER A 193 -22.13 67.93 -6.89
C SER A 193 -22.31 69.23 -7.74
N PRO A 194 -23.29 69.43 -8.68
CA PRO A 194 -24.53 68.68 -9.06
C PRO A 194 -24.74 68.44 -10.59
N HIS A 195 -25.69 67.63 -11.10
CA HIS A 195 -27.14 67.91 -11.23
C HIS A 195 -27.86 66.81 -12.09
N MET A 196 -29.11 66.44 -11.71
CA MET A 196 -30.23 65.72 -12.39
C MET A 196 -29.96 64.42 -13.19
N GLU A 197 -30.75 63.33 -13.16
CA GLU A 197 -32.21 63.17 -13.02
C GLU A 197 -32.56 61.66 -12.79
N SER A 198 -33.79 61.40 -12.30
CA SER A 198 -34.63 60.22 -12.59
C SER A 198 -34.51 58.88 -11.79
N SER A 199 -35.37 58.80 -10.76
CA SER A 199 -36.54 57.89 -10.60
C SER A 199 -36.45 56.40 -10.17
N ARG A 200 -37.41 56.08 -9.26
CA ARG A 200 -38.07 54.80 -8.85
C ARG A 200 -37.36 53.92 -7.79
N SER A 201 -37.88 53.85 -6.55
CA SER A 201 -38.93 52.94 -6.00
C SER A 201 -38.39 51.53 -5.75
N SER A 202 -38.50 50.83 -4.61
CA SER A 202 -39.31 50.96 -3.38
C SER A 202 -38.82 49.92 -2.35
N GLU A 203 -39.07 50.19 -1.06
CA GLU A 203 -39.07 49.26 0.09
C GLU A 203 -39.88 47.97 -0.19
N GLU A 204 -39.62 46.82 0.45
CA GLU A 204 -40.17 46.51 1.77
C GLU A 204 -39.51 45.28 2.43
N LYS A 205 -39.21 45.43 3.73
CA LYS A 205 -38.71 44.44 4.68
C LYS A 205 -39.84 43.55 5.21
N ARG A 206 -39.55 42.29 5.53
CA ARG A 206 -40.28 41.56 6.60
C ARG A 206 -39.33 40.79 7.55
N LYS A 207 -39.50 41.10 8.85
CA LYS A 207 -39.09 40.39 10.07
C LYS A 207 -39.69 38.97 10.09
N THR A 208 -39.22 38.00 10.89
CA THR A 208 -39.47 37.78 12.35
C THR A 208 -38.65 36.52 12.77
N LYS A 209 -37.82 36.47 13.84
CA LYS A 209 -38.09 36.16 15.27
C LYS A 209 -39.18 35.08 15.49
N GLU A 210 -39.13 34.07 16.36
CA GLU A 210 -38.22 33.62 17.43
C GLU A 210 -38.79 32.27 17.98
N HIS A 211 -37.96 31.48 18.69
CA HIS A 211 -38.30 30.66 19.88
C HIS A 211 -39.03 29.29 19.77
N ILE A 212 -38.51 28.23 20.44
CA ILE A 212 -39.05 27.57 21.66
C ILE A 212 -38.09 26.45 22.18
N THR A 213 -38.17 26.20 23.49
CA THR A 213 -37.33 25.53 24.52
C THR A 213 -37.35 23.98 24.61
N PRO A 214 -36.52 23.36 25.50
CA PRO A 214 -36.25 21.91 25.57
C PRO A 214 -37.04 21.16 26.67
N ARG A 215 -37.01 19.81 26.66
CA ARG A 215 -37.53 18.96 27.76
C ARG A 215 -36.68 17.72 28.03
N ASN A 216 -36.36 17.55 29.32
CA ASN A 216 -35.63 16.44 29.97
C ASN A 216 -36.37 15.10 29.99
N GLY A 217 -35.62 14.02 30.23
CA GLY A 217 -36.11 12.76 30.80
C GLY A 217 -34.98 11.75 31.11
N ASP A 218 -34.63 11.64 32.40
CA ASP A 218 -33.72 10.66 33.00
C ASP A 218 -34.16 9.19 32.82
N ARG A 219 -33.22 8.21 32.92
CA ARG A 219 -32.92 7.43 34.14
C ARG A 219 -32.24 6.07 33.84
N HIS A 220 -31.22 5.77 34.67
CA HIS A 220 -30.50 4.53 35.07
C HIS A 220 -31.08 3.14 34.68
N GLU A 221 -30.30 2.06 34.50
CA GLU A 221 -29.56 1.36 35.57
C GLU A 221 -28.50 0.32 35.08
N LYS A 222 -27.63 -0.11 36.02
CA LYS A 222 -26.39 -0.90 35.89
C LYS A 222 -26.57 -2.42 36.02
N SER A 223 -25.63 -3.18 35.47
CA SER A 223 -24.84 -4.31 36.08
C SER A 223 -24.11 -5.04 34.93
N GLY A 224 -22.85 -5.49 34.97
CA GLY A 224 -21.85 -5.69 36.02
C GLY A 224 -21.55 -7.19 36.17
N GLN A 225 -20.44 -7.69 35.59
CA GLN A 225 -19.49 -8.61 36.26
C GLN A 225 -18.30 -9.03 35.37
N GLU A 226 -17.11 -8.88 35.97
CA GLU A 226 -15.78 -9.39 35.60
C GLU A 226 -15.62 -10.89 35.88
N LEU A 227 -14.63 -11.53 35.25
CA LEU A 227 -13.67 -12.41 35.96
C LEU A 227 -12.26 -12.30 35.34
N ASP A 228 -11.29 -12.16 36.24
CA ASP A 228 -9.83 -12.05 36.11
C ASP A 228 -9.15 -13.43 36.19
N GLY A 229 -7.87 -13.51 35.81
CA GLY A 229 -7.03 -14.69 36.06
C GLY A 229 -5.62 -14.78 35.45
N THR A 230 -4.75 -13.79 35.66
CA THR A 230 -3.29 -13.89 35.98
C THR A 230 -2.26 -14.77 35.19
N ARG A 231 -1.33 -14.07 34.49
CA ARG A 231 0.17 -13.93 34.68
C ARG A 231 1.11 -15.17 34.81
N LYS A 232 2.21 -15.20 34.01
CA LYS A 232 3.65 -15.17 34.44
C LYS A 232 4.67 -14.99 33.28
N GLU A 233 5.79 -14.35 33.61
CA GLU A 233 6.94 -13.83 32.83
C GLU A 233 7.98 -14.93 32.45
N GLY A 234 8.78 -14.80 31.39
CA GLY A 234 10.13 -14.19 31.43
C GLY A 234 11.05 -14.65 30.26
N PRO A 235 12.31 -14.14 30.13
CA PRO A 235 12.80 -13.52 28.88
C PRO A 235 13.98 -14.23 28.16
N GLY A 236 14.31 -13.77 26.94
CA GLY A 236 15.55 -14.12 26.23
C GLY A 236 15.88 -13.15 25.09
N GLN A 237 16.92 -12.33 25.30
CA GLN A 237 17.50 -11.38 24.34
C GLN A 237 18.44 -12.07 23.35
N SER A 238 18.53 -11.57 22.12
CA SER A 238 19.81 -11.52 21.38
C SER A 238 19.77 -10.41 20.34
N GLU A 239 20.38 -9.29 20.68
CA GLU A 239 20.79 -8.24 19.75
C GLU A 239 21.98 -8.73 18.92
N LEU A 240 21.87 -8.61 17.59
CA LEU A 240 23.04 -8.44 16.74
C LEU A 240 22.75 -7.28 15.80
N GLU A 241 23.19 -6.10 16.23
CA GLU A 241 23.49 -5.00 15.34
C GLU A 241 24.54 -5.45 14.33
N ASN A 242 24.26 -5.19 13.07
CA ASN A 242 25.33 -4.90 12.13
C ASN A 242 24.86 -3.79 11.20
N GLY A 243 25.18 -2.57 11.62
CA GLY A 243 25.19 -1.39 10.77
C GLY A 243 26.28 -1.52 9.73
N GLY A 244 25.90 -1.88 8.51
CA GLY A 244 26.75 -1.79 7.33
C GLY A 244 26.11 -0.85 6.32
N ARG A 245 26.58 0.41 6.27
CA ARG A 245 26.31 1.35 5.18
C ARG A 245 26.55 0.66 3.84
N ARG A 246 25.57 0.62 2.94
CA ARG A 246 25.75 0.24 1.53
C ARG A 246 24.76 0.96 0.59
N PRO A 247 25.13 1.08 -0.69
CA PRO A 247 25.15 2.35 -1.41
C PRO A 247 23.80 2.70 -2.04
N MET A 248 23.59 3.99 -2.26
CA MET A 248 22.61 4.47 -3.23
C MET A 248 22.95 3.87 -4.59
N LEU A 249 22.20 2.85 -5.01
CA LEU A 249 22.14 2.49 -6.41
C LEU A 249 21.35 3.58 -7.12
N HIS A 250 22.08 4.43 -7.84
CA HIS A 250 21.49 5.38 -8.75
C HIS A 250 20.95 4.57 -9.93
N TRP A 251 19.62 4.47 -10.01
CA TRP A 251 18.91 4.01 -11.20
C TRP A 251 18.28 5.25 -11.80
N GLU A 252 18.80 5.66 -12.96
CA GLU A 252 18.25 6.72 -13.81
C GLU A 252 16.80 6.44 -14.19
#